data_AF-A0A6J7GHT3-F1
#
_entry.id   AF-A0A6J7GHT3-F1
#
_cell.length_a   1.000
_cell.length_b   1.000
_cell.length_c   1.000
_cell.angle_alpha   90.00
_cell.angle_beta   90.00
_cell.angle_gamma   90.00
#
_symmetry.space_group_name_H-M   'P 1'
#
loop_
_entity.id
_entity.type
_entity.pdbx_description
1 polymer ?
#
loop_
_entity_poly.entity_id
_entity_poly.type
_entity_poly.pdbx_seq_one_letter_code
_entity_poly.pdbx_strand_id
1 'polypeptide(L)'
;MLPEPSVHVQGYVEAVAEDVMSAAMGGAKSLSSSLKADLRRKVTSSAVMQVLSKNIDDVLVRPLRDRIQRCVEQSDGDREEMSKLIRSVYREWKMQRVEQHIGDIARLAYSRGAYLVLDQGTSVCWMVDPNGPPCADAEDNSLAGATSLGSEFPTGHSHPIAHTGCRCLVTPIGE
;
A
#
# COMPACT_ATOMS: atom_id res chain seq x y z
N MET A 1 24.48 11.09 7.52
CA MET A 1 23.18 11.47 8.10
C MET A 1 22.08 10.95 7.20
N LEU A 2 20.94 10.55 7.76
CA LEU A 2 19.79 10.16 6.93
C LEU A 2 19.27 11.40 6.17
N PRO A 3 18.75 11.22 4.95
CA PRO A 3 18.07 12.32 4.25
C PRO A 3 16.85 12.81 5.06
N GLU A 4 16.26 13.92 4.66
CA GLU A 4 14.95 14.36 5.17
C GLU A 4 13.89 13.25 4.99
N PRO A 5 12.90 13.11 5.90
CA PRO A 5 11.86 12.08 5.80
C PRO A 5 11.17 12.02 4.44
N SER A 6 10.75 13.17 3.91
CA SER A 6 10.10 13.27 2.60
C SER A 6 11.00 12.82 1.45
N VAL A 7 12.28 13.18 1.47
CA VAL A 7 13.27 12.77 0.47
C VAL A 7 13.52 11.26 0.51
N HIS A 8 13.50 10.67 1.71
CA HIS A 8 13.66 9.23 1.88
C HIS A 8 12.47 8.45 1.31
N VAL A 9 11.24 8.89 1.60
CA VAL A 9 10.02 8.32 1.00
C VAL A 9 10.08 8.45 -0.52
N GLN A 10 10.42 9.63 -1.02
CA GLN A 10 10.49 9.89 -2.46
C GLN A 10 11.46 8.95 -3.17
N GLY A 11 12.62 8.64 -2.59
CA GLY A 11 13.56 7.68 -3.16
C GLY A 11 12.97 6.27 -3.32
N TYR A 12 12.16 5.81 -2.36
CA TYR A 12 11.44 4.54 -2.50
C TYR A 12 10.33 4.61 -3.54
N VAL A 13 9.55 5.70 -3.55
CA VAL A 13 8.45 5.92 -4.51
C VAL A 13 8.99 5.89 -5.94
N GLU A 14 10.11 6.57 -6.20
CA GLU A 14 10.77 6.56 -7.51
C GLU A 14 11.25 5.15 -7.90
N ALA A 15 11.83 4.41 -6.95
CA ALA A 15 12.34 3.07 -7.20
C ALA A 15 11.25 2.06 -7.58
N VAL A 16 10.01 2.21 -7.08
CA VAL A 16 8.90 1.29 -7.35
C VAL A 16 7.88 1.84 -8.37
N ALA A 17 8.14 3.02 -8.95
CA ALA A 17 7.13 3.76 -9.71
C ALA A 17 6.60 2.97 -10.91
N GLU A 18 7.48 2.28 -11.65
CA GLU A 18 7.10 1.48 -12.82
C GLU A 18 6.21 0.29 -12.43
N ASP A 19 6.64 -0.49 -11.44
CA ASP A 19 5.92 -1.69 -10.98
C ASP A 19 4.56 -1.33 -10.37
N VAL A 20 4.51 -0.27 -9.56
CA VAL A 20 3.28 0.25 -8.96
C VAL A 20 2.32 0.71 -10.05
N MET A 21 2.79 1.45 -11.06
CA MET A 21 1.93 1.87 -12.17
C MET A 21 1.46 0.68 -13.00
N SER A 22 2.31 -0.33 -13.20
CA SER A 22 1.93 -1.58 -13.88
C SER A 22 0.80 -2.30 -13.12
N ALA A 23 0.95 -2.47 -11.80
CA ALA A 23 -0.06 -3.08 -10.94
C ALA A 23 -1.38 -2.30 -10.95
N ALA A 24 -1.32 -0.97 -10.82
CA ALA A 24 -2.50 -0.10 -10.89
C ALA A 24 -3.22 -0.22 -12.24
N MET A 25 -2.48 -0.21 -13.35
CA MET A 25 -3.06 -0.45 -14.68
C MET A 25 -3.66 -1.86 -14.81
N GLY A 26 -3.12 -2.85 -14.11
CA GLY A 26 -3.69 -4.19 -14.00
C GLY A 26 -5.06 -4.19 -13.33
N GLY A 27 -5.21 -3.49 -12.20
CA GLY A 27 -6.50 -3.36 -11.51
C GLY A 27 -7.51 -2.53 -12.30
N ALA A 28 -7.06 -1.48 -12.96
CA ALA A 28 -7.92 -0.69 -13.84
C ALA A 28 -8.54 -1.53 -14.97
N LYS A 29 -7.76 -2.42 -15.57
CA LYS A 29 -8.23 -3.31 -16.65
C LYS A 29 -9.12 -4.44 -16.17
N SER A 30 -9.05 -4.83 -14.90
CA SER A 30 -9.91 -5.91 -14.39
C SER A 30 -11.36 -5.47 -14.25
N LEU A 31 -11.61 -4.16 -14.08
CA LEU A 31 -12.95 -3.59 -13.91
C LEU A 31 -13.41 -2.73 -15.09
N SER A 32 -12.56 -2.51 -16.10
CA SER A 32 -12.90 -1.70 -17.27
C SER A 32 -12.37 -2.31 -18.57
N SER A 33 -13.25 -2.40 -19.57
CA SER A 33 -12.92 -2.81 -20.94
C SER A 33 -12.42 -1.66 -21.82
N SER A 34 -12.29 -0.44 -21.26
CA SER A 34 -11.82 0.73 -22.00
C SER A 34 -10.40 0.56 -22.55
N LEU A 35 -10.10 1.31 -23.61
CA LEU A 35 -8.77 1.30 -24.22
C LEU A 35 -7.71 1.77 -23.22
N LYS A 36 -6.49 1.22 -23.34
CA LYS A 36 -5.35 1.58 -22.48
C LYS A 36 -5.10 3.10 -22.43
N ALA A 37 -5.34 3.81 -23.53
CA ALA A 37 -5.19 5.26 -23.59
C ALA A 37 -6.18 6.00 -22.69
N ASP A 38 -7.43 5.55 -22.62
CA ASP A 38 -8.45 6.15 -21.76
C ASP A 38 -8.24 5.81 -20.29
N LEU A 39 -7.83 4.57 -20.00
CA LEU A 39 -7.46 4.15 -18.65
C LEU A 39 -6.31 5.01 -18.10
N ARG A 40 -5.31 5.35 -18.93
CA ARG A 40 -4.19 6.23 -18.52
C ARG A 40 -4.62 7.66 -18.20
N ARG A 41 -5.78 8.12 -18.68
CA ARG A 41 -6.33 9.43 -18.31
C ARG A 41 -6.96 9.39 -16.91
N LYS A 42 -7.57 8.27 -16.52
CA LYS A 42 -8.16 8.06 -15.19
C LYS A 42 -7.09 7.67 -14.14
N VAL A 43 -6.18 6.76 -14.50
CA VAL A 43 -5.13 6.22 -13.62
C VAL A 43 -3.85 7.04 -13.78
N THR A 44 -3.86 8.25 -13.23
CA THR A 44 -2.69 9.14 -13.29
C THR A 44 -1.63 8.73 -12.27
N SER A 45 -0.36 9.02 -12.57
CA SER A 45 0.75 8.78 -11.64
C SER A 45 0.52 9.50 -10.31
N SER A 46 0.05 10.75 -10.34
CA SER A 46 -0.23 11.51 -9.11
C SER A 46 -1.31 10.84 -8.24
N ALA A 47 -2.41 10.35 -8.83
CA ALA A 47 -3.50 9.73 -8.08
C ALA A 47 -3.13 8.39 -7.45
N VAL A 48 -2.19 7.66 -8.06
CA VAL A 48 -1.64 6.41 -7.53
C VAL A 48 -0.58 6.74 -6.47
N MET A 49 0.41 7.56 -6.80
CA MET A 49 1.55 7.85 -5.92
C MET A 49 1.14 8.60 -4.65
N GLN A 50 0.06 9.38 -4.65
CA GLN A 50 -0.44 10.00 -3.42
C GLN A 50 -0.77 8.97 -2.33
N VAL A 51 -1.44 7.88 -2.71
CA VAL A 51 -1.81 6.79 -1.79
C VAL A 51 -0.57 5.96 -1.42
N LEU A 52 0.24 5.63 -2.42
CA LEU A 52 1.42 4.78 -2.23
C LEU A 52 2.51 5.46 -1.41
N SER A 53 2.73 6.77 -1.59
CA SER A 53 3.74 7.52 -0.82
C SER A 53 3.44 7.50 0.66
N LYS A 54 2.15 7.70 1.04
CA LYS A 54 1.72 7.61 2.43
C LYS A 54 1.94 6.21 2.98
N ASN A 55 1.55 5.18 2.24
CA ASN A 55 1.73 3.79 2.67
C ASN A 55 3.22 3.42 2.85
N ILE A 56 4.08 3.80 1.90
CA ILE A 56 5.54 3.58 1.99
C ILE A 56 6.14 4.30 3.19
N ASP A 57 5.67 5.52 3.48
CA ASP A 57 6.09 6.25 4.67
C ASP A 57 5.73 5.49 5.95
N ASP A 58 4.46 5.09 6.07
CA ASP A 58 3.91 4.44 7.25
C ASP A 58 4.51 3.05 7.52
N VAL A 59 4.73 2.24 6.47
CA VAL A 59 5.15 0.82 6.64
C VAL A 59 6.66 0.59 6.48
N LEU A 60 7.38 1.46 5.75
CA LEU A 60 8.81 1.29 5.50
C LEU A 60 9.67 2.38 6.14
N VAL A 61 9.39 3.64 5.84
CA VAL A 61 10.34 4.72 6.16
C VAL A 61 10.29 5.12 7.63
N ARG A 62 9.10 5.41 8.19
CA ARG A 62 8.96 5.76 9.61
C ARG A 62 9.47 4.64 10.52
N PRO A 63 9.07 3.36 10.33
CA PRO A 63 9.53 2.29 11.19
C PRO A 63 11.05 2.07 11.13
N LEU A 64 11.68 2.21 9.95
CA LEU A 64 13.13 2.15 9.81
C LEU A 64 13.81 3.28 10.59
N ARG A 65 13.31 4.52 10.46
CA ARG A 65 13.86 5.69 11.16
C ARG A 65 13.74 5.54 12.67
N ASP A 66 12.59 5.13 13.18
CA ASP A 66 12.35 4.93 14.61
C ASP A 66 13.27 3.85 15.19
N ARG A 67 13.61 2.83 14.39
CA ARG A 67 14.58 1.82 14.79
C ARG A 67 16.01 2.33 14.81
N ILE A 68 16.41 3.08 13.79
CA ILE A 68 17.74 3.70 13.75
C ILE A 68 17.91 4.66 14.93
N GLN A 69 16.89 5.47 15.23
CA GLN A 69 16.89 6.36 16.39
C GLN A 69 17.09 5.59 17.70
N ARG A 70 16.36 4.49 17.90
CA ARG A 70 16.55 3.61 19.06
C ARG A 70 17.96 3.02 19.13
N CYS A 71 18.58 2.67 18.00
CA CYS A 71 19.98 2.20 18.00
C CYS A 71 20.95 3.29 18.46
N VAL A 72 20.72 4.55 18.09
CA VAL A 72 21.53 5.68 18.55
C VAL A 72 21.39 5.83 20.07
N GLU A 73 20.16 5.82 20.59
CA GLU A 73 19.88 5.91 22.03
C GLU A 73 20.51 4.74 22.82
N GLN A 74 20.39 3.51 22.31
CA GLN A 74 20.95 2.31 22.94
C GLN A 74 22.47 2.25 22.93
N SER A 75 23.12 2.95 22.01
CA SER A 75 24.57 2.92 21.90
C SER A 75 25.28 3.71 22.99
N ASP A 76 24.56 4.57 23.71
CA ASP A 76 25.11 5.43 24.78
C ASP A 76 26.39 6.21 24.36
N GLY A 77 26.46 6.60 23.09
CA GLY A 77 27.61 7.30 22.52
C GLY A 77 28.77 6.41 22.05
N ASP A 78 28.71 5.09 22.25
CA ASP A 78 29.65 4.13 21.70
C ASP A 78 29.43 4.01 20.18
N ARG A 79 30.41 4.51 19.42
CA ARG A 79 30.39 4.50 17.95
C ARG A 79 30.45 3.09 17.36
N GLU A 80 31.16 2.17 18.00
CA GLU A 80 31.29 0.80 17.52
C GLU A 80 29.98 0.05 17.71
N GLU A 81 29.38 0.16 18.90
CA GLU A 81 28.08 -0.46 19.17
C GLU A 81 26.98 0.17 18.33
N MET A 82 26.93 1.50 18.20
CA MET A 82 25.99 2.19 17.30
C MET A 82 26.10 1.65 15.87
N SER A 83 27.32 1.53 15.35
CA SER A 83 27.54 1.02 14.00
C SER A 83 27.10 -0.43 13.85
N LYS A 84 27.31 -1.27 14.86
CA LYS A 84 26.88 -2.67 14.88
C LYS A 84 25.35 -2.79 14.90
N LEU A 85 24.67 -2.04 15.75
CA LEU A 85 23.21 -2.02 15.86
C LEU A 85 22.55 -1.54 14.57
N ILE A 86 23.03 -0.44 13.98
CA ILE A 86 22.49 0.11 12.72
C ILE A 86 22.65 -0.90 11.58
N ARG A 87 23.81 -1.56 11.44
CA ARG A 87 24.01 -2.62 10.44
C ARG A 87 23.03 -3.77 10.63
N SER A 88 22.76 -4.17 11.87
CA SER A 88 21.78 -5.20 12.19
C SER A 88 20.37 -4.81 11.72
N VAL A 89 19.95 -3.57 11.99
CA VAL A 89 18.66 -3.04 11.53
C VAL A 89 18.56 -3.08 10.01
N TYR A 90 19.54 -2.56 9.29
CA TYR A 90 19.51 -2.58 7.82
C TYR A 90 19.51 -3.99 7.24
N ARG A 91 20.23 -4.93 7.86
CA ARG A 91 20.22 -6.34 7.43
C ARG A 91 18.84 -6.95 7.60
N GLU A 92 18.18 -6.77 8.74
CA GLU A 92 16.81 -7.26 8.94
C GLU A 92 15.85 -6.58 7.95
N TRP A 93 15.99 -5.28 7.76
CA TRP A 93 15.11 -4.52 6.86
C TRP A 93 15.17 -5.07 5.43
N LYS A 94 16.39 -5.26 4.92
CA LYS A 94 16.64 -5.78 3.58
C LYS A 94 16.16 -7.23 3.42
N MET A 95 16.39 -8.07 4.43
CA MET A 95 16.19 -9.52 4.31
C MET A 95 14.77 -9.99 4.67
N GLN A 96 13.98 -9.19 5.40
CA GLN A 96 12.69 -9.63 5.93
C GLN A 96 11.58 -8.62 5.68
N ARG A 97 11.79 -7.35 6.04
CA ARG A 97 10.71 -6.35 6.07
C ARG A 97 10.30 -5.87 4.69
N VAL A 98 11.26 -5.59 3.81
CA VAL A 98 10.95 -5.12 2.45
C VAL A 98 10.18 -6.17 1.66
N GLU A 99 10.60 -7.44 1.72
CA GLU A 99 9.91 -8.54 1.03
C GLU A 99 8.48 -8.74 1.54
N GLN A 100 8.25 -8.57 2.84
CA GLN A 100 6.91 -8.68 3.43
C GLN A 100 5.94 -7.63 2.88
N HIS A 101 6.42 -6.40 2.65
CA HIS A 101 5.57 -5.27 2.25
C HIS A 101 5.44 -5.08 0.74
N ILE A 102 6.33 -5.64 -0.08
CA ILE A 102 6.28 -5.39 -1.53
C ILE A 102 5.01 -5.94 -2.19
N GLY A 103 4.54 -7.11 -1.72
CA GLY A 103 3.28 -7.69 -2.17
C GLY A 103 2.07 -6.85 -1.76
N ASP A 104 2.13 -6.20 -0.61
CA ASP A 104 1.08 -5.32 -0.11
C ASP A 104 1.02 -4.01 -0.90
N ILE A 105 2.18 -3.42 -1.19
CA ILE A 105 2.33 -2.25 -2.05
C ILE A 105 1.73 -2.53 -3.44
N ALA A 106 2.03 -3.68 -4.03
CA ALA A 106 1.48 -4.07 -5.33
C ALA A 106 -0.06 -4.24 -5.28
N ARG A 107 -0.61 -4.83 -4.21
CA ARG A 107 -2.06 -5.01 -4.04
C ARG A 107 -2.78 -3.69 -3.78
N LEU A 108 -2.17 -2.79 -3.01
CA LEU A 108 -2.68 -1.45 -2.80
C LEU A 108 -2.71 -0.67 -4.11
N ALA A 109 -1.63 -0.74 -4.91
CA ALA A 109 -1.58 -0.13 -6.24
C ALA A 109 -2.65 -0.70 -7.18
N TYR A 110 -2.78 -2.04 -7.24
CA TYR A 110 -3.82 -2.71 -8.01
C TYR A 110 -5.23 -2.24 -7.60
N SER A 111 -5.52 -2.27 -6.30
CA SER A 111 -6.82 -1.85 -5.75
C SER A 111 -7.11 -0.38 -6.04
N ARG A 112 -6.08 0.47 -5.95
CA ARG A 112 -6.20 1.89 -6.30
C ARG A 112 -6.51 2.10 -7.78
N GLY A 113 -5.87 1.35 -8.67
CA GLY A 113 -6.14 1.41 -10.10
C GLY A 113 -7.55 0.93 -10.46
N ALA A 114 -8.00 -0.15 -9.82
CA ALA A 114 -9.37 -0.65 -9.92
C ALA A 114 -10.40 0.40 -9.45
N TYR A 115 -10.13 1.06 -8.34
CA TYR A 115 -10.97 2.15 -7.82
C TYR A 115 -11.08 3.33 -8.79
N LEU A 116 -9.96 3.78 -9.38
CA LEU A 116 -9.91 5.00 -10.19
C LEU A 116 -10.68 4.91 -11.52
N VAL A 117 -11.07 3.71 -11.96
CA VAL A 117 -11.81 3.53 -13.21
C VAL A 117 -13.33 3.47 -13.01
N LEU A 118 -13.79 3.28 -11.78
CA LEU A 118 -15.20 3.26 -11.44
C LEU A 118 -15.79 4.66 -11.51
N ASP A 119 -17.04 4.74 -11.96
CA ASP A 119 -17.73 6.01 -12.13
C ASP A 119 -18.41 6.43 -10.81
N GLN A 120 -18.66 7.73 -10.65
CA GLN A 120 -19.39 8.23 -9.48
C GLN A 120 -20.79 7.62 -9.45
N GLY A 121 -21.24 7.22 -8.25
CA GLY A 121 -22.52 6.54 -8.06
C GLY A 121 -22.46 5.02 -8.19
N THR A 122 -21.33 4.43 -8.63
CA THR A 122 -21.14 2.98 -8.55
C THR A 122 -21.22 2.51 -7.09
N SER A 123 -21.99 1.44 -6.85
CA SER A 123 -21.96 0.72 -5.57
C SER A 123 -20.91 -0.39 -5.65
N VAL A 124 -20.16 -0.56 -4.57
CA VAL A 124 -19.07 -1.53 -4.45
C VAL A 124 -19.27 -2.42 -3.24
N CYS A 125 -18.73 -3.63 -3.27
CA CYS A 125 -18.64 -4.51 -2.10
C CYS A 125 -17.19 -4.95 -1.85
N TRP A 126 -16.92 -5.30 -0.60
CA TRP A 126 -15.66 -5.90 -0.19
C TRP A 126 -15.70 -7.41 -0.41
N MET A 127 -14.76 -7.93 -1.19
CA MET A 127 -14.63 -9.35 -1.51
C MET A 127 -13.46 -9.93 -0.73
N VAL A 128 -13.78 -10.75 0.27
CA VAL A 128 -12.78 -11.51 1.04
C VAL A 128 -12.14 -12.56 0.14
N ASP A 129 -10.81 -12.65 0.14
CA ASP A 129 -10.13 -13.78 -0.51
C ASP A 129 -10.27 -15.02 0.37
N PRO A 130 -11.00 -16.08 -0.06
CA PRO A 130 -11.20 -17.28 0.76
C PRO A 130 -9.89 -18.06 0.99
N ASN A 131 -8.85 -17.80 0.19
CA ASN A 131 -7.52 -18.39 0.35
C ASN A 131 -6.51 -17.37 0.91
N GLY A 132 -6.99 -16.22 1.38
CA GLY A 132 -6.19 -15.21 2.04
C GLY A 132 -5.92 -15.53 3.51
N PRO A 133 -5.02 -14.77 4.17
CA PRO A 133 -4.91 -14.81 5.62
C PRO A 133 -6.23 -14.37 6.28
N PRO A 134 -6.55 -14.86 7.51
CA PRO A 134 -7.72 -14.42 8.26
C PRO A 134 -7.76 -12.91 8.45
N CYS A 135 -8.93 -12.31 8.25
CA CYS A 135 -9.10 -10.87 8.20
C CYS A 135 -10.47 -10.47 8.76
N ALA A 136 -10.56 -10.23 10.07
CA ALA A 136 -11.80 -9.79 10.71
C ALA A 136 -12.34 -8.50 10.06
N ASP A 137 -11.46 -7.53 9.78
CA ASP A 137 -11.86 -6.29 9.12
C ASP A 137 -12.45 -6.53 7.72
N ALA A 138 -11.94 -7.49 6.96
CA ALA A 138 -12.48 -7.81 5.64
C ALA A 138 -13.82 -8.55 5.74
N GLU A 139 -13.97 -9.43 6.73
CA GLU A 139 -15.24 -10.08 7.02
C GLU A 139 -16.30 -9.03 7.37
N ASP A 140 -16.00 -8.10 8.29
CA ASP A 140 -16.88 -6.99 8.66
C ASP A 140 -17.19 -6.07 7.46
N ASN A 141 -16.18 -5.75 6.65
CA ASN A 141 -16.38 -4.95 5.44
C ASN A 141 -17.26 -5.66 4.41
N SER A 142 -17.17 -6.99 4.31
CA SER A 142 -18.00 -7.77 3.38
C SER A 142 -19.47 -7.81 3.80
N LEU A 143 -19.75 -7.79 5.10
CA LEU A 143 -21.12 -7.77 5.65
C LEU A 143 -21.88 -6.48 5.34
N ALA A 144 -21.17 -5.38 5.04
CA ALA A 144 -21.81 -4.12 4.62
C ALA A 144 -22.58 -4.25 3.29
N GLY A 145 -22.22 -5.24 2.45
CA GLY A 145 -22.83 -5.41 1.13
C GLY A 145 -22.55 -4.22 0.22
N ALA A 146 -23.60 -3.52 -0.19
CA ALA A 146 -23.51 -2.38 -1.09
C ALA A 146 -23.07 -1.09 -0.38
N THR A 147 -21.85 -0.67 -0.69
CA THR A 147 -21.24 0.56 -0.18
C THR A 147 -21.05 1.54 -1.33
N SER A 148 -21.35 2.83 -1.14
CA SER A 148 -21.12 3.83 -2.19
C SER A 148 -19.62 3.98 -2.48
N LEU A 149 -19.25 4.10 -3.76
CA LEU A 149 -17.86 4.35 -4.13
C LEU A 149 -17.33 5.62 -3.43
N GLY A 150 -16.22 5.48 -2.72
CA GLY A 150 -15.55 6.58 -2.01
C GLY A 150 -15.99 6.80 -0.58
N SER A 151 -17.04 6.12 -0.09
CA SER A 151 -17.31 6.05 1.35
C SER A 151 -16.43 5.00 2.03
N GLU A 152 -16.22 5.14 3.33
CA GLU A 152 -15.56 4.13 4.13
C GLU A 152 -16.47 2.91 4.34
N PHE A 153 -15.89 1.71 4.29
CA PHE A 153 -16.50 0.50 4.83
C PHE A 153 -16.51 0.54 6.37
N PRO A 154 -17.24 -0.35 7.07
CA PRO A 154 -17.38 -0.32 8.54
C PRO A 154 -16.09 -0.20 9.34
N THR A 155 -14.97 -0.73 8.82
CA THR A 155 -13.67 -0.64 9.49
C THR A 155 -12.85 0.61 9.13
N GLY A 156 -13.44 1.58 8.44
CA GLY A 156 -12.79 2.84 8.05
C GLY A 156 -11.97 2.75 6.74
N HIS A 157 -11.89 1.57 6.12
CA HIS A 157 -11.15 1.39 4.86
C HIS A 157 -12.02 1.77 3.66
N SER A 158 -11.48 2.49 2.67
CA SER A 158 -12.19 2.76 1.40
C SER A 158 -11.86 1.75 0.30
N HIS A 159 -10.72 1.07 0.41
CA HIS A 159 -10.29 -0.01 -0.46
C HIS A 159 -9.20 -0.84 0.24
N PRO A 160 -8.88 -2.05 -0.24
CA PRO A 160 -7.77 -2.85 0.27
C PRO A 160 -6.43 -2.09 0.15
N ILE A 161 -5.44 -2.41 0.98
CA ILE A 161 -5.40 -3.50 1.98
C ILE A 161 -5.94 -3.07 3.35
N ALA A 162 -6.54 -3.99 4.11
CA ALA A 162 -6.94 -3.76 5.51
C ALA A 162 -5.81 -4.04 6.52
N HIS A 163 -4.90 -4.97 6.18
CA HIS A 163 -3.72 -5.28 6.99
C HIS A 163 -2.62 -5.89 6.12
N THR A 164 -1.44 -6.09 6.72
CA THR A 164 -0.30 -6.73 6.05
C THR A 164 -0.67 -8.14 5.57
N GLY A 165 -0.41 -8.43 4.29
CA GLY A 165 -0.76 -9.69 3.63
C GLY A 165 -2.21 -9.81 3.16
N CYS A 166 -3.04 -8.78 3.32
CA CYS A 166 -4.43 -8.80 2.86
C CYS A 166 -4.50 -8.99 1.33
N ARG A 167 -5.33 -9.94 0.90
CA ARG A 167 -5.53 -10.31 -0.52
C ARG A 167 -6.93 -9.96 -1.04
N CYS A 168 -7.73 -9.29 -0.22
CA CYS A 168 -9.11 -8.93 -0.55
C CYS A 168 -9.15 -7.93 -1.70
N LEU A 169 -10.32 -7.84 -2.33
CA LEU A 169 -10.60 -6.91 -3.41
C LEU A 169 -11.85 -6.09 -3.09
N VAL A 170 -12.01 -4.97 -3.78
CA VAL A 170 -13.28 -4.26 -3.86
C VAL A 170 -13.75 -4.31 -5.31
N THR A 171 -15.00 -4.75 -5.51
CA THR A 171 -15.61 -4.92 -6.83
C THR A 171 -16.89 -4.09 -6.91
N PRO A 172 -17.24 -3.55 -8.09
CA PRO A 172 -18.59 -3.06 -8.32
C PRO A 172 -19.59 -4.19 -8.12
N ILE A 173 -20.73 -3.85 -7.54
CA ILE A 173 -21.90 -4.71 -7.53
C ILE A 173 -22.59 -4.49 -8.88
N GLY A 174 -22.79 -5.58 -9.64
CA GLY A 174 -23.55 -5.51 -10.89
C GLY A 174 -24.98 -5.04 -10.63
N GLU A 175 -25.60 -4.42 -11.63
CA GLU A 175 -27.07 -4.29 -11.65
C GLU A 175 -27.75 -5.66 -11.64
#